data_AF-A0A923JK98-F1
#
_entry.id   AF-A0A923JK98-F1
#
_cell.length_a   1.000
_cell.length_b   1.000
_cell.length_c   1.000
_cell.angle_alpha   90.00
_cell.angle_beta   90.00
_cell.angle_gamma   90.00
#
_symmetry.space_group_name_H-M   'P 1'
#
loop_
_entity.id
_entity.type
_entity.pdbx_description
1 polymer ?
#
loop_
_entity_poly.entity_id
_entity_poly.type
_entity_poly.pdbx_seq_one_letter_code
_entity_poly.pdbx_strand_id
1 'polypeptide(L)'
;MDEINVRLHQHRRWLSQSEGLTAQELDFIDEDLASDSLSGLDNVADSLGMLATYYGIRGEVAISDGEASGWEQVSRSMMYRYWALMLKAKAFSKTIFLQGIQTVPNLTNQLSIAGCLLAGLIAVDRRDLAASVADVLAGMLSVKGAVDSSYLERRRFEPFMLWLYSVYSQGAALPKIKSMDLGIYQNVIDEWTNERGLADALEALCRYHLSNAEDNGGAWDPEFKHAPFDLLPLEIHAILQVRQQLGLTAPAVSSPLMSAETAALENLVTVPDQLAVRVETAYERFFGL
;
A
#
# COMPACT_ATOMS: atom_id res chain seq x y z
N MET A 1 19.91 14.10 13.76
CA MET A 1 18.45 14.19 13.92
C MET A 1 17.93 12.88 13.38
N ASP A 2 17.15 12.16 14.17
CA ASP A 2 16.60 10.85 13.81
C ASP A 2 15.71 10.96 12.56
N GLU A 3 15.83 10.03 11.60
CA GLU A 3 15.19 10.10 10.27
C GLU A 3 13.66 10.17 10.37
N ILE A 4 13.09 9.40 11.31
CA ILE A 4 11.66 9.40 11.64
C ILE A 4 11.21 10.80 12.07
N ASN A 5 12.00 11.47 12.93
CA ASN A 5 11.69 12.81 13.42
C ASN A 5 11.75 13.88 12.30
N VAL A 6 12.64 13.72 11.32
CA VAL A 6 12.71 14.62 10.15
C VAL A 6 11.44 14.48 9.31
N ARG A 7 10.99 13.26 9.03
CA ARG A 7 9.76 12.97 8.28
C ARG A 7 8.52 13.51 9.00
N LEU A 8 8.38 13.24 10.29
CA LEU A 8 7.28 13.78 11.09
C LEU A 8 7.25 15.32 11.09
N HIS A 9 8.41 15.98 11.03
CA HIS A 9 8.46 17.43 10.88
C HIS A 9 7.98 17.90 9.50
N GLN A 10 8.38 17.22 8.43
CA GLN A 10 7.89 17.49 7.07
C GLN A 10 6.37 17.28 6.96
N HIS A 11 5.86 16.20 7.55
CA HIS A 11 4.43 15.88 7.66
C HIS A 11 3.64 16.98 8.36
N ARG A 12 4.08 17.41 9.54
CA ARG A 12 3.45 18.53 10.27
C ARG A 12 3.45 19.82 9.45
N ARG A 13 4.55 20.11 8.75
CA ARG A 13 4.63 21.27 7.86
C ARG A 13 3.66 21.17 6.69
N TRP A 14 3.58 20.02 6.04
CA TRP A 14 2.66 19.80 4.92
C TRP A 14 1.20 19.95 5.35
N LEU A 15 0.82 19.39 6.50
CA LEU A 15 -0.54 19.53 7.05
C LEU A 15 -0.90 21.00 7.29
N SER A 16 0.04 21.80 7.83
CA SER A 16 -0.17 23.24 8.06
C SER A 16 -0.37 24.06 6.78
N GLN A 17 0.01 23.50 5.63
CA GLN A 17 -0.10 24.14 4.32
C GLN A 17 -1.28 23.60 3.50
N SER A 18 -1.97 22.57 3.99
CA SER A 18 -3.01 21.83 3.28
C SER A 18 -4.42 22.18 3.76
N GLU A 19 -4.62 23.42 4.24
CA GLU A 19 -5.93 23.92 4.65
C GLU A 19 -6.91 23.89 3.46
N GLY A 20 -8.14 23.42 3.69
CA GLY A 20 -9.18 23.35 2.66
C GLY A 20 -9.06 22.17 1.68
N LEU A 21 -7.92 21.46 1.64
CA LEU A 21 -7.70 20.33 0.73
C LEU A 21 -8.82 19.29 0.83
N THR A 22 -9.18 18.87 2.03
CA THR A 22 -10.21 17.83 2.22
C THR A 22 -11.58 18.25 1.71
N ALA A 23 -11.99 19.50 1.95
CA ALA A 23 -13.27 20.01 1.45
C ALA A 23 -13.27 20.07 -0.08
N GLN A 24 -12.19 20.57 -0.68
CA GLN A 24 -12.04 20.66 -2.12
C GLN A 24 -12.10 19.28 -2.80
N GLU A 25 -11.35 18.30 -2.28
CA GLU A 25 -11.36 16.95 -2.87
C GLU A 25 -12.71 16.23 -2.69
N LEU A 26 -13.43 16.50 -1.59
CA LEU A 26 -14.78 15.96 -1.39
C LEU A 26 -15.78 16.57 -2.39
N ASP A 27 -15.70 17.87 -2.66
CA ASP A 27 -16.54 18.53 -3.67
C ASP A 27 -16.28 17.94 -5.07
N PHE A 28 -15.01 17.73 -5.44
CA PHE A 28 -14.66 17.07 -6.71
C PHE A 28 -15.21 15.65 -6.81
N ILE A 29 -15.09 14.85 -5.75
CA ILE A 29 -15.63 13.49 -5.74
C ILE A 29 -17.16 13.51 -5.92
N ASP A 30 -17.87 14.45 -5.28
CA ASP A 30 -19.32 14.56 -5.42
C ASP A 30 -19.72 14.89 -6.87
N GLU A 31 -19.02 15.82 -7.52
CA GLU A 31 -19.23 16.18 -8.93
C GLU A 31 -18.93 15.00 -9.87
N ASP A 32 -17.80 14.33 -9.69
CA ASP A 32 -17.35 13.25 -10.57
C ASP A 32 -18.19 11.98 -10.42
N LEU A 33 -18.62 11.63 -9.20
CA LEU A 33 -19.55 10.51 -8.96
C LEU A 33 -20.93 10.77 -9.59
N ALA A 34 -21.36 12.04 -9.68
CA ALA A 34 -22.61 12.40 -10.33
C ALA A 34 -22.53 12.26 -11.86
N SER A 35 -21.33 12.34 -12.45
CA SER A 35 -21.14 12.19 -13.90
C SER A 35 -21.42 10.78 -14.43
N ASP A 36 -21.35 9.76 -13.56
CA ASP A 36 -21.49 8.33 -13.89
C ASP A 36 -20.71 7.93 -15.15
N SER A 37 -19.46 8.38 -15.24
CA SER A 37 -18.60 8.20 -16.39
C SER A 37 -17.26 7.57 -16.01
N LEU A 38 -16.60 6.90 -16.97
CA LEU A 38 -15.28 6.33 -16.73
C LEU A 38 -14.24 7.40 -16.37
N SER A 39 -14.33 8.59 -16.99
CA SER A 39 -13.47 9.73 -16.67
C SER A 39 -13.73 10.24 -15.26
N GLY A 40 -14.99 10.36 -14.84
CA GLY A 40 -15.33 10.76 -13.48
C GLY A 40 -14.80 9.75 -12.45
N LEU A 41 -14.95 8.46 -12.70
CA LEU A 41 -14.38 7.43 -11.81
C LEU A 41 -12.85 7.46 -11.75
N ASP A 42 -12.19 7.82 -12.84
CA ASP A 42 -10.74 8.02 -12.87
C ASP A 42 -10.30 9.23 -12.03
N ASN A 43 -11.04 10.35 -12.11
CA ASN A 43 -10.82 11.54 -11.29
C ASN A 43 -11.09 11.25 -9.80
N VAL A 44 -12.16 10.52 -9.47
CA VAL A 44 -12.47 10.07 -8.10
C VAL A 44 -11.28 9.30 -7.53
N ALA A 45 -10.65 8.43 -8.31
CA ALA A 45 -9.47 7.71 -7.85
C ALA A 45 -8.29 8.64 -7.53
N ASP A 46 -8.10 9.73 -8.27
CA ASP A 46 -7.05 10.72 -8.01
C ASP A 46 -7.35 11.53 -6.74
N SER A 47 -8.58 12.00 -6.56
CA SER A 47 -9.01 12.69 -5.33
C SER A 47 -8.92 11.79 -4.09
N LEU A 48 -9.27 10.50 -4.21
CA LEU A 48 -9.05 9.53 -3.15
C LEU A 48 -7.56 9.36 -2.83
N GLY A 49 -6.67 9.42 -3.83
CA GLY A 49 -5.22 9.41 -3.61
C GLY A 49 -4.72 10.62 -2.81
N MET A 50 -5.29 11.80 -3.06
CA MET A 50 -5.00 13.03 -2.31
C MET A 50 -5.51 12.95 -0.87
N LEU A 51 -6.77 12.56 -0.68
CA LEU A 51 -7.36 12.36 0.65
C LEU A 51 -6.62 11.28 1.43
N ALA A 52 -6.24 10.18 0.78
CA ALA A 52 -5.46 9.13 1.40
C ALA A 52 -4.13 9.66 1.93
N THR A 53 -3.43 10.47 1.14
CA THR A 53 -2.18 11.10 1.58
C THR A 53 -2.43 12.00 2.79
N TYR A 54 -3.46 12.85 2.73
CA TYR A 54 -3.82 13.73 3.85
C TYR A 54 -4.09 12.96 5.15
N TYR A 55 -4.94 11.94 5.09
CA TYR A 55 -5.31 11.15 6.27
C TYR A 55 -4.17 10.23 6.75
N GLY A 56 -3.32 9.73 5.83
CA GLY A 56 -2.14 8.96 6.19
C GLY A 56 -1.17 9.79 7.02
N ILE A 57 -0.82 10.97 6.52
CA ILE A 57 0.07 11.94 7.19
C ILE A 57 -0.50 12.34 8.56
N ARG A 58 -1.80 12.67 8.59
CA ARG A 58 -2.48 13.02 9.85
C ARG A 58 -2.47 11.87 10.85
N GLY A 59 -2.61 10.64 10.37
CA GLY A 59 -2.57 9.43 11.18
C GLY A 59 -1.21 9.19 11.82
N GLU A 60 -0.14 9.26 11.03
CA GLU A 60 1.24 9.08 11.53
C GLU A 60 1.63 10.14 12.55
N VAL A 61 1.29 11.41 12.31
CA VAL A 61 1.54 12.49 13.28
C VAL A 61 0.78 12.24 14.58
N ALA A 62 -0.51 11.89 14.50
CA ALA A 62 -1.32 11.60 15.68
C ALA A 62 -0.80 10.39 16.47
N ILE A 63 -0.40 9.30 15.80
CA ILE A 63 0.22 8.13 16.46
C ILE A 63 1.52 8.55 17.17
N SER A 64 2.38 9.32 16.49
CA SER A 64 3.62 9.83 17.08
C SER A 64 3.38 10.75 18.28
N ASP A 65 2.26 11.47 18.32
CA ASP A 65 1.87 12.34 19.42
C ASP A 65 1.11 11.58 20.54
N GLY A 66 0.93 10.26 20.39
CA GLY A 66 0.26 9.39 21.37
C GLY A 66 -1.27 9.45 21.30
N GLU A 67 -1.84 9.96 20.21
CA GLU A 67 -3.27 10.11 20.01
C GLU A 67 -3.88 8.88 19.33
N ALA A 68 -4.78 8.18 20.02
CA ALA A 68 -5.43 6.96 19.52
C ALA A 68 -6.22 7.17 18.21
N SER A 69 -6.71 8.39 17.95
CA SER A 69 -7.42 8.74 16.71
C SER A 69 -6.54 8.61 15.46
N GLY A 70 -5.22 8.55 15.60
CA GLY A 70 -4.32 8.37 14.46
C GLY A 70 -4.58 7.07 13.69
N TRP A 71 -4.90 5.98 14.38
CA TRP A 71 -5.22 4.69 13.76
C TRP A 71 -6.48 4.73 12.89
N GLU A 72 -7.49 5.53 13.26
CA GLU A 72 -8.67 5.75 12.43
C GLU A 72 -8.29 6.47 11.12
N GLN A 73 -7.39 7.45 11.18
CA GLN A 73 -6.93 8.17 9.98
C GLN A 73 -6.08 7.26 9.07
N VAL A 74 -5.23 6.41 9.65
CA VAL A 74 -4.48 5.37 8.91
C VAL A 74 -5.44 4.41 8.21
N SER A 75 -6.47 3.91 8.92
CA SER A 75 -7.52 3.06 8.37
C SER A 75 -8.25 3.73 7.19
N ARG A 76 -8.66 4.99 7.35
CA ARG A 76 -9.29 5.78 6.28
C ARG A 76 -8.37 5.94 5.07
N SER A 77 -7.10 6.26 5.31
CA SER A 77 -6.10 6.38 4.25
C SER A 77 -5.98 5.09 3.44
N MET A 78 -5.81 3.95 4.11
CA MET A 78 -5.71 2.65 3.45
C MET A 78 -6.97 2.32 2.64
N MET A 79 -8.17 2.61 3.17
CA MET A 79 -9.42 2.38 2.44
C MET A 79 -9.55 3.25 1.18
N TYR A 80 -9.10 4.50 1.25
CA TYR A 80 -9.12 5.40 0.08
C TYR A 80 -8.10 4.97 -0.97
N ARG A 81 -6.89 4.55 -0.57
CA ARG A 81 -5.91 3.95 -1.49
C ARG A 81 -6.43 2.66 -2.10
N TYR A 82 -7.11 1.82 -1.32
CA TYR A 82 -7.74 0.59 -1.81
C TYR A 82 -8.73 0.90 -2.93
N TRP A 83 -9.67 1.81 -2.71
CA TRP A 83 -10.67 2.14 -3.72
C TRP A 83 -10.08 2.85 -4.93
N ALA A 84 -9.11 3.76 -4.75
CA ALA A 84 -8.35 4.35 -5.85
C ALA A 84 -7.68 3.27 -6.72
N LEU A 85 -7.02 2.30 -6.09
CA LEU A 85 -6.39 1.17 -6.77
C LEU A 85 -7.40 0.33 -7.55
N MET A 86 -8.54 -0.02 -6.93
CA MET A 86 -9.59 -0.81 -7.59
C MET A 86 -10.16 -0.08 -8.81
N LEU A 87 -10.43 1.23 -8.69
CA LEU A 87 -10.91 2.06 -9.78
C LEU A 87 -9.91 2.12 -10.94
N LYS A 88 -8.64 2.46 -10.67
CA LYS A 88 -7.59 2.54 -11.71
C LYS A 88 -7.36 1.19 -12.37
N ALA A 89 -7.28 0.10 -11.60
CA ALA A 89 -7.09 -1.25 -12.14
C ALA A 89 -8.26 -1.69 -13.03
N LYS A 90 -9.50 -1.40 -12.62
CA LYS A 90 -10.68 -1.73 -13.41
C LYS A 90 -10.77 -0.87 -14.66
N ALA A 91 -10.51 0.44 -14.56
CA ALA A 91 -10.47 1.35 -15.71
C ALA A 91 -9.45 0.88 -16.75
N PHE A 92 -8.24 0.54 -16.31
CA PHE A 92 -7.20 -0.07 -17.16
C PHE A 92 -7.69 -1.36 -17.82
N SER A 93 -8.27 -2.29 -17.05
CA SER A 93 -8.76 -3.56 -17.61
C SER A 93 -9.83 -3.38 -18.69
N LYS A 94 -10.65 -2.32 -18.58
CA LYS A 94 -11.71 -1.98 -19.53
C LYS A 94 -11.21 -1.16 -20.71
N THR A 95 -9.99 -0.65 -20.70
CA THR A 95 -9.48 0.25 -21.75
C THR A 95 -8.23 -0.28 -22.45
N ILE A 96 -7.53 -1.27 -21.88
CA ILE A 96 -6.28 -1.80 -22.46
C ILE A 96 -6.42 -2.27 -23.92
N PHE A 97 -7.59 -2.76 -24.33
CA PHE A 97 -7.82 -3.17 -25.72
C PHE A 97 -7.71 -2.01 -26.73
N LEU A 98 -7.78 -0.75 -26.26
CA LEU A 98 -7.61 0.47 -27.05
C LEU A 98 -6.14 0.88 -27.20
N GLN A 99 -5.21 0.17 -26.55
CA GLN A 99 -3.78 0.45 -26.65
C GLN A 99 -3.32 0.33 -28.12
N GLY A 100 -2.64 1.35 -28.61
CA GLY A 100 -2.24 1.48 -30.02
C GLY A 100 -3.23 2.26 -30.89
N ILE A 101 -4.43 2.55 -30.38
CA ILE A 101 -5.40 3.48 -30.99
C ILE A 101 -5.41 4.80 -30.24
N GLN A 102 -5.37 4.76 -28.91
CA GLN A 102 -5.27 5.93 -28.04
C GLN A 102 -4.34 5.68 -26.85
N THR A 103 -3.96 6.76 -26.17
CA THR A 103 -3.20 6.67 -24.92
C THR A 103 -4.11 6.10 -23.83
N VAL A 104 -3.69 4.97 -23.27
CA VAL A 104 -4.32 4.35 -22.10
C VAL A 104 -3.30 4.42 -20.96
N PRO A 105 -3.60 5.11 -19.85
CA PRO A 105 -2.71 5.12 -18.69
C PRO A 105 -2.43 3.69 -18.21
N ASN A 106 -1.17 3.38 -17.97
CA ASN A 106 -0.78 2.12 -17.35
C ASN A 106 -0.89 2.22 -15.82
N LEU A 107 -0.54 1.14 -15.12
CA LEU A 107 -0.63 1.02 -13.67
C LEU A 107 0.75 1.15 -12.99
N THR A 108 1.77 1.65 -13.68
CA THR A 108 3.15 1.75 -13.13
C THR A 108 3.16 2.49 -11.79
N ASN A 109 2.49 3.65 -11.72
CA ASN A 109 2.45 4.48 -10.50
C ASN A 109 1.60 3.88 -9.36
N GLN A 110 0.91 2.76 -9.60
CA GLN A 110 0.07 2.09 -8.61
C GLN A 110 0.75 0.85 -8.02
N LEU A 111 1.90 0.44 -8.57
CA LEU A 111 2.56 -0.82 -8.21
C LEU A 111 2.99 -0.84 -6.74
N SER A 112 3.74 0.18 -6.29
CA SER A 112 4.18 0.29 -4.89
C SER A 112 3.01 0.36 -3.92
N ILE A 113 1.96 1.12 -4.29
CA ILE A 113 0.75 1.28 -3.48
C ILE A 113 0.04 -0.07 -3.32
N ALA A 114 -0.08 -0.86 -4.38
CA ALA A 114 -0.66 -2.21 -4.31
C ALA A 114 0.15 -3.14 -3.39
N GLY A 115 1.49 -3.08 -3.46
CA GLY A 115 2.35 -3.83 -2.54
C GLY A 115 2.16 -3.42 -1.07
N CYS A 116 2.16 -2.12 -0.79
CA CYS A 116 1.97 -1.58 0.56
C CYS A 116 0.58 -1.87 1.12
N LEU A 117 -0.47 -1.76 0.30
CA LEU A 117 -1.83 -2.14 0.68
C LEU A 117 -1.93 -3.62 0.99
N LEU A 118 -1.34 -4.49 0.16
CA LEU A 118 -1.33 -5.92 0.42
C LEU A 118 -0.63 -6.24 1.75
N ALA A 119 0.48 -5.56 2.04
CA ALA A 119 1.17 -5.68 3.32
C ALA A 119 0.25 -5.30 4.49
N GLY A 120 -0.33 -4.09 4.44
CA GLY A 120 -1.22 -3.63 5.49
C GLY A 120 -2.42 -4.55 5.73
N LEU A 121 -3.06 -5.01 4.65
CA LEU A 121 -4.24 -5.88 4.74
C LEU A 121 -3.91 -7.29 5.24
N ILE A 122 -2.73 -7.83 4.91
CA ILE A 122 -2.23 -9.07 5.53
C ILE A 122 -1.98 -8.83 7.02
N ALA A 123 -1.33 -7.74 7.38
CA ALA A 123 -0.95 -7.42 8.75
C ALA A 123 -2.16 -7.31 9.70
N VAL A 124 -3.31 -6.83 9.19
CA VAL A 124 -4.58 -6.77 9.95
C VAL A 124 -5.55 -7.93 9.67
N ASP A 125 -5.10 -8.99 8.99
CA ASP A 125 -5.88 -10.19 8.63
C ASP A 125 -7.19 -9.92 7.86
N ARG A 126 -7.22 -8.87 7.02
CA ARG A 126 -8.35 -8.55 6.13
C ARG A 126 -8.28 -9.36 4.83
N ARG A 127 -8.54 -10.66 4.94
CA ARG A 127 -8.46 -11.65 3.84
C ARG A 127 -9.25 -11.26 2.60
N ASP A 128 -10.44 -10.71 2.79
CA ASP A 128 -11.35 -10.28 1.73
C ASP A 128 -10.71 -9.21 0.84
N LEU A 129 -10.21 -8.13 1.43
CA LEU A 129 -9.57 -7.04 0.70
C LEU A 129 -8.18 -7.45 0.19
N ALA A 130 -7.43 -8.23 0.97
CA ALA A 130 -6.10 -8.71 0.59
C ALA A 130 -6.16 -9.55 -0.70
N ALA A 131 -7.20 -10.37 -0.87
CA ALA A 131 -7.42 -11.14 -2.09
C ALA A 131 -7.60 -10.24 -3.32
N SER A 132 -8.46 -9.23 -3.22
CA SER A 132 -8.69 -8.27 -4.31
C SER A 132 -7.41 -7.52 -4.71
N VAL A 133 -6.61 -7.08 -3.72
CA VAL A 133 -5.34 -6.40 -3.99
C VAL A 133 -4.31 -7.37 -4.59
N ALA A 134 -4.23 -8.60 -4.09
CA ALA A 134 -3.32 -9.62 -4.64
C ALA A 134 -3.66 -9.96 -6.09
N ASP A 135 -4.93 -10.04 -6.46
CA ASP A 135 -5.37 -10.28 -7.84
C ASP A 135 -4.98 -9.13 -8.76
N VAL A 136 -5.23 -7.88 -8.33
CA VAL A 136 -4.82 -6.69 -9.07
C VAL A 136 -3.29 -6.66 -9.25
N LEU A 137 -2.54 -6.91 -8.19
CA LEU A 137 -1.08 -6.90 -8.22
C LEU A 137 -0.53 -8.03 -9.12
N ALA A 138 -1.11 -9.23 -9.06
CA ALA A 138 -0.79 -10.32 -9.98
C ALA A 138 -1.04 -9.93 -11.44
N GLY A 139 -2.15 -9.22 -11.70
CA GLY A 139 -2.46 -8.63 -13.00
C GLY A 139 -1.39 -7.64 -13.47
N MET A 140 -0.96 -6.73 -12.61
CA MET A 140 0.13 -5.77 -12.91
C MET A 140 1.44 -6.47 -13.31
N LEU A 141 1.79 -7.59 -12.67
CA LEU A 141 3.02 -8.34 -12.96
C LEU A 141 2.94 -9.23 -14.21
N SER A 142 1.73 -9.57 -14.69
CA SER A 142 1.51 -10.59 -15.71
C SER A 142 0.93 -10.06 -17.01
N VAL A 143 0.09 -9.03 -16.96
CA VAL A 143 -0.54 -8.44 -18.15
C VAL A 143 0.45 -7.51 -18.86
N LYS A 144 0.69 -7.79 -20.14
CA LYS A 144 1.58 -6.96 -20.96
C LYS A 144 1.04 -5.53 -21.05
N GLY A 145 1.89 -4.55 -20.77
CA GLY A 145 1.53 -3.13 -20.81
C GLY A 145 0.85 -2.60 -19.54
N ALA A 146 0.60 -3.45 -18.54
CA ALA A 146 0.08 -2.99 -17.25
C ALA A 146 1.09 -2.18 -16.45
N VAL A 147 2.36 -2.57 -16.52
CA VAL A 147 3.48 -1.84 -15.91
C VAL A 147 4.59 -1.72 -16.93
N ASP A 148 5.28 -0.58 -16.92
CA ASP A 148 6.48 -0.36 -17.72
C ASP A 148 7.54 -1.41 -17.41
N SER A 149 8.00 -2.14 -18.42
CA SER A 149 8.87 -3.31 -18.20
C SER A 149 10.20 -2.95 -17.53
N SER A 150 10.78 -1.80 -17.90
CA SER A 150 12.02 -1.30 -17.29
C SER A 150 11.84 -0.89 -15.82
N TYR A 151 10.64 -0.42 -15.45
CA TYR A 151 10.29 -0.15 -14.07
C TYR A 151 10.18 -1.48 -13.31
N LEU A 152 9.41 -2.42 -13.84
CA LEU A 152 9.15 -3.72 -13.24
C LEU A 152 10.43 -4.55 -13.00
N GLU A 153 11.39 -4.53 -13.92
CA GLU A 153 12.66 -5.25 -13.81
C GLU A 153 13.48 -4.89 -12.57
N ARG A 154 13.27 -3.69 -12.00
CA ARG A 154 13.98 -3.21 -10.81
C ARG A 154 13.23 -3.48 -9.51
N ARG A 155 11.99 -3.95 -9.59
CA ARG A 155 11.12 -4.13 -8.44
C ARG A 155 11.39 -5.46 -7.74
N ARG A 156 11.39 -5.40 -6.40
CA ARG A 156 11.72 -6.52 -5.51
C ARG A 156 10.64 -6.73 -4.46
N PHE A 157 10.12 -5.63 -3.94
CA PHE A 157 9.09 -5.59 -2.92
C PHE A 157 7.77 -6.25 -3.36
N GLU A 158 7.22 -5.88 -4.51
CA GLU A 158 5.88 -6.34 -4.89
C GLU A 158 5.80 -7.83 -5.25
N PRO A 159 6.79 -8.42 -5.97
CA PRO A 159 6.87 -9.86 -6.12
C PRO A 159 6.98 -10.59 -4.77
N PHE A 160 7.75 -10.04 -3.82
CA PHE A 160 7.82 -10.59 -2.46
C PHE A 160 6.47 -10.55 -1.74
N MET A 161 5.72 -9.45 -1.87
CA MET A 161 4.39 -9.35 -1.24
C MET A 161 3.40 -10.38 -1.78
N LEU A 162 3.45 -10.71 -3.08
CA LEU A 162 2.66 -11.81 -3.63
C LEU A 162 3.14 -13.19 -3.17
N TRP A 163 4.45 -13.38 -2.97
CA TRP A 163 4.96 -14.59 -2.33
C TRP A 163 4.39 -14.71 -0.91
N LEU A 164 4.48 -13.64 -0.11
CA LEU A 164 3.96 -13.63 1.27
C LEU A 164 2.45 -13.89 1.30
N TYR A 165 1.69 -13.29 0.37
CA TYR A 165 0.27 -13.57 0.22
C TYR A 165 -0.02 -15.05 -0.09
N SER A 166 0.81 -15.71 -0.89
CA SER A 166 0.64 -17.15 -1.16
C SER A 166 0.81 -18.00 0.11
N VAL A 167 1.74 -17.62 0.99
CA VAL A 167 1.92 -18.27 2.29
C VAL A 167 0.72 -17.98 3.21
N TYR A 168 0.29 -16.72 3.28
CA TYR A 168 -0.86 -16.25 4.06
C TYR A 168 -2.19 -16.93 3.68
N SER A 169 -2.42 -17.09 2.39
CA SER A 169 -3.62 -17.73 1.83
C SER A 169 -3.52 -19.25 1.80
N GLN A 170 -2.36 -19.83 2.15
CA GLN A 170 -2.04 -21.25 1.97
C GLN A 170 -2.23 -21.72 0.51
N GLY A 171 -2.04 -20.79 -0.43
CA GLY A 171 -2.15 -21.02 -1.86
C GLY A 171 -0.80 -21.33 -2.52
N ALA A 172 -0.83 -21.58 -3.82
CA ALA A 172 0.40 -21.71 -4.60
C ALA A 172 0.95 -20.32 -4.99
N ALA A 173 2.23 -20.09 -4.74
CA ALA A 173 2.92 -18.91 -5.28
C ALA A 173 2.87 -18.91 -6.82
N LEU A 174 2.69 -17.73 -7.42
CA LEU A 174 2.75 -17.60 -8.88
C LEU A 174 4.10 -18.13 -9.38
N PRO A 175 4.13 -19.02 -10.39
CA PRO A 175 5.36 -19.63 -10.89
C PRO A 175 6.43 -18.59 -11.27
N LYS A 176 6.01 -17.44 -11.81
CA LYS A 176 6.89 -16.34 -12.21
C LYS A 176 7.69 -15.78 -11.03
N ILE A 177 7.09 -15.68 -9.84
CA ILE A 177 7.76 -15.11 -8.65
C ILE A 177 8.98 -15.95 -8.26
N LYS A 178 8.90 -17.28 -8.39
CA LYS A 178 10.02 -18.20 -8.06
C LYS A 178 11.28 -17.96 -8.89
N SER A 179 11.15 -17.29 -10.03
CA SER A 179 12.26 -16.96 -10.93
C SER A 179 12.72 -15.51 -10.83
N MET A 180 12.05 -14.68 -10.04
CA MET A 180 12.41 -13.26 -9.89
C MET A 180 13.50 -13.10 -8.84
N ASP A 181 14.39 -12.14 -9.08
CA ASP A 181 15.28 -11.62 -8.03
C ASP A 181 14.41 -10.85 -7.03
N LEU A 182 14.44 -11.29 -5.76
CA LEU A 182 13.72 -10.64 -4.65
C LEU A 182 14.64 -9.76 -3.81
N GLY A 183 15.93 -9.64 -4.17
CA GLY A 183 16.89 -8.79 -3.48
C GLY A 183 16.97 -9.10 -1.98
N ILE A 184 16.92 -8.05 -1.17
CA ILE A 184 16.97 -8.16 0.30
C ILE A 184 15.84 -9.03 0.89
N TYR A 185 14.70 -9.12 0.20
CA TYR A 185 13.56 -9.93 0.64
C TYR A 185 13.80 -11.43 0.50
N GLN A 186 14.78 -11.86 -0.31
CA GLN A 186 15.14 -13.28 -0.42
C GLN A 186 15.59 -13.85 0.93
N ASN A 187 16.31 -13.05 1.72
CA ASN A 187 16.79 -13.47 3.05
C ASN A 187 15.64 -13.80 4.01
N VAL A 188 14.48 -13.14 3.88
CA VAL A 188 13.29 -13.46 4.69
C VAL A 188 12.76 -14.85 4.36
N ILE A 189 12.79 -15.22 3.08
CA ILE A 189 12.35 -16.53 2.60
C ILE A 189 13.32 -17.60 3.06
N ASP A 190 14.62 -17.37 2.88
CA ASP A 190 15.67 -18.32 3.21
C ASP A 190 15.72 -18.60 4.72
N GLU A 191 15.56 -17.55 5.54
CA GLU A 191 15.56 -17.64 7.00
C GLU A 191 14.16 -17.89 7.59
N TRP A 192 13.15 -18.20 6.77
CA TRP A 192 11.75 -18.31 7.21
C TRP A 192 11.54 -19.30 8.36
N THR A 193 12.39 -20.31 8.54
CA THR A 193 12.28 -21.26 9.67
C THR A 193 13.35 -21.06 10.75
N ASN A 194 14.29 -20.13 10.55
CA ASN A 194 15.37 -19.82 11.46
C ASN A 194 15.11 -18.49 12.18
N GLU A 195 14.70 -18.55 13.44
CA GLU A 195 14.30 -17.37 14.22
C GLU A 195 15.39 -16.29 14.30
N ARG A 196 16.66 -16.67 14.51
CA ARG A 196 17.77 -15.70 14.61
C ARG A 196 18.10 -15.07 13.28
N GLY A 197 18.22 -15.88 12.22
CA GLY A 197 18.48 -15.37 10.88
C GLY A 197 17.36 -14.47 10.38
N LEU A 198 16.11 -14.78 10.74
CA LEU A 198 14.98 -13.94 10.41
C LEU A 198 14.99 -12.62 11.16
N ALA A 199 15.38 -12.59 12.45
CA ALA A 199 15.52 -11.33 13.19
C ALA A 199 16.48 -10.37 12.46
N ASP A 200 17.65 -10.87 12.06
CA ASP A 200 18.64 -10.10 11.31
C ASP A 200 18.10 -9.60 9.96
N ALA A 201 17.32 -10.45 9.27
CA ALA A 201 16.67 -10.09 8.00
C ALA A 201 15.63 -8.98 8.19
N LEU A 202 14.80 -9.04 9.23
CA LEU A 202 13.78 -8.03 9.52
C LEU A 202 14.39 -6.70 9.96
N GLU A 203 15.50 -6.71 10.71
CA GLU A 203 16.24 -5.48 11.02
C GLU A 203 16.84 -4.85 9.76
N ALA A 204 17.31 -5.68 8.82
CA ALA A 204 17.79 -5.19 7.53
C ALA A 204 16.64 -4.60 6.69
N LEU A 205 15.44 -5.19 6.73
CA LEU A 205 14.25 -4.62 6.11
C LEU A 205 13.83 -3.28 6.74
N CYS A 206 13.91 -3.11 8.06
CA CYS A 206 13.65 -1.81 8.69
C CYS A 206 14.56 -0.71 8.12
N ARG A 207 15.86 -1.00 7.94
CA ARG A 207 16.81 -0.04 7.35
C ARG A 207 16.50 0.22 5.87
N TYR A 208 16.12 -0.83 5.14
CA TYR A 208 15.70 -0.72 3.75
C TYR A 208 14.46 0.15 3.60
N HIS A 209 13.45 -0.03 4.46
CA HIS A 209 12.22 0.74 4.49
C HIS A 209 12.50 2.24 4.58
N LEU A 210 13.24 2.66 5.61
CA LEU A 210 13.64 4.07 5.80
C LEU A 210 14.35 4.62 4.55
N SER A 211 15.32 3.87 4.03
CA SER A 211 16.08 4.28 2.84
C SER A 211 15.24 4.38 1.56
N ASN A 212 14.07 3.72 1.51
CA ASN A 212 13.17 3.68 0.36
C ASN A 212 11.80 4.32 0.66
N ALA A 213 11.73 5.17 1.66
CA ALA A 213 10.55 5.94 1.99
C ALA A 213 10.70 7.43 1.61
N GLU A 214 11.88 7.90 1.18
CA GLU A 214 12.11 9.29 0.73
C GLU A 214 12.55 9.33 -0.74
N ASP A 215 11.95 10.24 -1.51
CA ASP A 215 12.36 10.51 -2.88
C ASP A 215 13.49 11.53 -2.88
N ASN A 216 14.73 11.04 -2.95
CA ASN A 216 15.94 11.85 -3.05
C ASN A 216 16.20 12.36 -4.49
N GLY A 217 15.24 12.20 -5.40
CA GLY A 217 15.35 12.50 -6.81
C GLY A 217 16.11 11.45 -7.60
N GLY A 218 16.09 11.59 -8.93
CA GLY A 218 16.72 10.66 -9.86
C GLY A 218 15.71 9.72 -10.52
N ALA A 219 16.19 8.55 -10.94
CA ALA A 219 15.39 7.56 -11.69
C ALA A 219 14.81 6.45 -10.81
N TRP A 220 15.03 6.50 -9.49
CA TRP A 220 14.49 5.55 -8.53
C TRP A 220 13.22 6.12 -7.92
N ASP A 221 12.17 5.30 -7.88
CA ASP A 221 10.88 5.64 -7.29
C ASP A 221 10.71 4.84 -5.98
N PRO A 222 10.83 5.48 -4.81
CA PRO A 222 10.83 4.78 -3.53
C PRO A 222 9.50 4.08 -3.27
N GLU A 223 9.56 2.84 -2.76
CA GLU A 223 8.39 1.98 -2.57
C GLU A 223 7.43 2.52 -1.51
N PHE A 224 7.99 3.12 -0.46
CA PHE A 224 7.27 3.45 0.76
C PHE A 224 6.96 4.95 0.86
N LYS A 225 7.20 5.75 -0.18
CA LYS A 225 7.11 7.23 -0.14
C LYS A 225 5.75 7.84 0.23
N HIS A 226 4.72 7.02 0.40
CA HIS A 226 3.35 7.46 0.57
C HIS A 226 2.84 7.09 1.95
N ALA A 227 2.45 8.11 2.73
CA ALA A 227 1.78 7.89 4.01
C ALA A 227 0.51 7.04 3.86
N PRO A 228 0.24 6.13 4.80
CA PRO A 228 0.95 5.94 6.07
C PRO A 228 2.11 4.92 5.98
N PHE A 229 2.56 4.60 4.77
CA PHE A 229 3.53 3.53 4.53
C PHE A 229 4.97 4.00 4.67
N ASP A 230 5.24 5.31 4.81
CA ASP A 230 6.60 5.84 4.94
C ASP A 230 7.13 5.80 6.38
N LEU A 231 6.23 5.71 7.38
CA LEU A 231 6.60 5.52 8.78
C LEU A 231 6.03 4.25 9.41
N LEU A 232 4.98 3.64 8.85
CA LEU A 232 4.47 2.35 9.33
C LEU A 232 5.05 1.19 8.49
N PRO A 233 5.90 0.31 9.07
CA PRO A 233 6.52 -0.80 8.36
C PRO A 233 5.56 -1.99 8.21
N LEU A 234 4.46 -1.78 7.49
CA LEU A 234 3.38 -2.77 7.37
C LEU A 234 3.84 -4.08 6.73
N GLU A 235 4.88 -4.07 5.90
CA GLU A 235 5.50 -5.27 5.33
C GLU A 235 6.16 -6.16 6.38
N ILE A 236 6.74 -5.55 7.43
CA ILE A 236 7.34 -6.27 8.55
C ILE A 236 6.23 -6.87 9.40
N HIS A 237 5.19 -6.10 9.69
CA HIS A 237 4.02 -6.59 10.42
C HIS A 237 3.30 -7.72 9.67
N ALA A 238 3.20 -7.63 8.34
CA ALA A 238 2.62 -8.69 7.51
C ALA A 238 3.41 -10.00 7.66
N ILE A 239 4.75 -9.93 7.64
CA ILE A 239 5.61 -11.11 7.87
C ILE A 239 5.32 -11.73 9.24
N LEU A 240 5.32 -10.91 10.29
CA LEU A 240 5.07 -11.39 11.66
C LEU A 240 3.68 -12.01 11.81
N GLN A 241 2.66 -11.40 11.21
CA GLN A 241 1.28 -11.90 11.21
C GLN A 241 1.16 -13.26 10.52
N VAL A 242 1.76 -13.42 9.33
CA VAL A 242 1.74 -14.71 8.62
C VAL A 242 2.45 -15.80 9.42
N ARG A 243 3.56 -15.47 10.09
CA ARG A 243 4.26 -16.43 10.96
C ARG A 243 3.42 -16.86 12.14
N GLN A 244 2.77 -15.90 12.80
CA GLN A 244 1.89 -16.17 13.93
C GLN A 244 0.76 -17.12 13.52
N GLN A 245 0.16 -16.92 12.34
CA GLN A 245 -0.87 -17.81 11.80
C GLN A 245 -0.38 -19.24 11.52
N LEU A 246 0.90 -19.39 11.18
CA LEU A 246 1.54 -20.70 10.99
C LEU A 246 2.02 -21.33 12.31
N GLY A 247 1.80 -20.69 13.45
CA GLY A 247 2.28 -21.14 14.75
C GLY A 247 3.80 -21.05 14.92
N LEU A 248 4.46 -20.20 14.12
CA LEU A 248 5.90 -19.96 14.21
C LEU A 248 6.18 -18.80 15.18
N THR A 249 7.30 -18.87 15.91
CA THR A 249 7.74 -17.80 16.80
C THR A 249 8.00 -16.51 16.01
N ALA A 250 7.47 -15.39 16.51
CA ALA A 250 7.81 -14.05 16.02
C ALA A 250 9.15 -13.62 16.63
N PRO A 251 10.21 -13.39 15.84
CA PRO A 251 11.47 -12.90 16.38
C PRO A 251 11.30 -11.46 16.92
N ALA A 252 12.09 -11.12 17.93
CA ALA A 252 12.22 -9.73 18.37
C ALA A 252 13.06 -8.95 17.35
N VAL A 253 12.57 -7.78 16.93
CA VAL A 253 13.25 -6.89 15.97
C VAL A 253 13.64 -5.61 16.68
N SER A 254 14.93 -5.31 16.77
CA SER A 254 15.41 -4.10 17.44
C SER A 254 15.57 -2.95 16.45
N SER A 255 14.48 -2.24 16.16
CA SER A 255 14.46 -1.09 15.25
C SER A 255 13.62 0.07 15.79
N PRO A 256 14.05 1.34 15.59
CA PRO A 256 13.22 2.51 15.90
C PRO A 256 11.86 2.51 15.18
N LEU A 257 11.78 1.92 13.98
CA LEU A 257 10.50 1.77 13.25
C LEU A 257 9.52 0.81 13.92
N MET A 258 10.00 -0.05 14.82
CA MET A 258 9.21 -1.03 15.55
C MET A 258 9.00 -0.60 17.01
N SER A 259 9.00 0.71 17.29
CA SER A 259 8.72 1.23 18.64
C SER A 259 7.30 0.90 19.08
N ALA A 260 6.99 1.03 20.38
CA ALA A 260 5.69 0.63 20.93
C ALA A 260 4.51 1.37 20.25
N GLU A 261 4.71 2.62 19.82
CA GLU A 261 3.70 3.44 19.17
C GLU A 261 3.36 2.94 17.76
N THR A 262 4.35 2.58 16.95
CA THR A 262 4.13 2.04 15.59
C THR A 262 3.82 0.55 15.61
N ALA A 263 4.23 -0.16 16.67
CA ALA A 263 4.00 -1.59 16.83
C ALA A 263 2.58 -1.96 17.29
N ALA A 264 1.79 -0.98 17.77
CA ALA A 264 0.44 -1.20 18.31
C ALA A 264 -0.63 -1.39 17.20
N LEU A 265 -0.32 -2.24 16.23
CA LEU A 265 -1.12 -2.50 15.03
C LEU A 265 -2.49 -3.11 15.36
N GLU A 266 -2.67 -3.70 16.53
CA GLU A 266 -3.96 -4.16 17.02
C GLU A 266 -5.04 -3.06 17.05
N ASN A 267 -4.63 -1.78 17.06
CA ASN A 267 -5.54 -0.64 17.00
C ASN A 267 -5.96 -0.28 15.56
N LEU A 268 -5.27 -0.79 14.54
CA LEU A 268 -5.61 -0.56 13.15
C LEU A 268 -6.78 -1.46 12.74
N VAL A 269 -7.99 -0.92 12.84
CA VAL A 269 -9.20 -1.58 12.35
C VAL A 269 -9.63 -0.95 11.03
N THR A 270 -9.51 -1.72 9.94
CA THR A 270 -9.96 -1.30 8.62
C THR A 270 -11.47 -1.36 8.53
N VAL A 271 -12.15 -0.21 8.52
CA VAL A 271 -13.61 -0.11 8.40
C VAL A 271 -13.93 0.93 7.32
N PRO A 272 -14.80 0.61 6.34
CA PRO A 272 -15.20 1.59 5.35
C PRO A 272 -16.03 2.70 6.01
N ASP A 273 -15.70 3.95 5.71
CA ASP A 273 -16.54 5.09 6.06
C ASP A 273 -17.60 5.37 4.99
N GLN A 274 -18.41 6.40 5.19
CA GLN A 274 -19.49 6.75 4.26
C GLN A 274 -18.98 7.05 2.84
N LEU A 275 -17.80 7.65 2.70
CA LEU A 275 -17.23 7.94 1.38
C LEU A 275 -16.81 6.65 0.68
N ALA A 276 -16.11 5.77 1.40
CA ALA A 276 -15.70 4.47 0.87
C ALA A 276 -16.91 3.64 0.39
N VAL A 277 -18.01 3.62 1.17
CA VAL A 277 -19.26 2.93 0.78
C VAL A 277 -19.91 3.55 -0.46
N ARG A 278 -19.90 4.89 -0.58
CA ARG A 278 -20.42 5.58 -1.77
C ARG A 278 -19.61 5.24 -3.03
N VAL A 279 -18.28 5.20 -2.91
CA VAL A 279 -17.37 4.86 -4.00
C VAL A 279 -17.55 3.40 -4.41
N GLU A 280 -17.63 2.47 -3.45
CA GLU A 280 -17.96 1.07 -3.69
C GLU A 280 -19.25 0.92 -4.50
N THR A 281 -20.32 1.58 -4.05
CA THR A 281 -21.63 1.55 -4.72
C THR A 281 -21.54 2.06 -6.15
N ALA A 282 -20.80 3.15 -6.38
CA ALA A 282 -20.60 3.70 -7.73
C ALA A 282 -19.76 2.77 -8.61
N TYR A 283 -18.72 2.15 -8.05
CA TYR A 283 -17.89 1.16 -8.72
C TYR A 283 -18.71 -0.06 -9.18
N GLU A 284 -19.51 -0.63 -8.29
CA GLU A 284 -20.38 -1.76 -8.59
C GLU A 284 -21.43 -1.40 -9.66
N ARG A 285 -22.09 -0.25 -9.49
CA ARG A 285 -23.09 0.25 -10.45
C ARG A 285 -22.52 0.42 -11.84
N PHE A 286 -21.34 1.03 -11.96
CA PHE A 286 -20.76 1.38 -13.26
C PHE A 286 -20.14 0.17 -13.96
N PHE A 287 -19.44 -0.70 -13.24
CA PHE A 287 -18.71 -1.82 -13.84
C PHE A 287 -19.47 -3.14 -13.88
N GLY A 288 -20.62 -3.24 -13.20
CA GLY A 288 -21.51 -4.41 -13.21
C GLY A 288 -20.86 -5.65 -12.62
N LEU A 289 -20.68 -5.68 -11.29
CA LEU A 289 -20.42 -6.90 -10.54
C LEU A 289 -21.75 -7.60 -10.18
#